data_AF-A0A6A0GRX7-F1
#
_entry.id   AF-A0A6A0GRX7-F1
#
_cell.length_a   1.000
_cell.length_b   1.000
_cell.length_c   1.000
_cell.angle_alpha   90.00
_cell.angle_beta   90.00
_cell.angle_gamma   90.00
#
_symmetry.space_group_name_H-M   'P 1'
#
loop_
_entity.id
_entity.type
_entity.pdbx_description
1 polymer ?
#
loop_
_entity_poly.entity_id
_entity_poly.type
_entity_poly.pdbx_seq_one_letter_code
_entity_poly.pdbx_strand_id
1 'polypeptide(L)'
;MTALGLSQYTTALRCWLGDPSNHLSRATSSQLDKQLGVRHPLHRKKLQLAIASRMGSYPSLAATSPSERIEGSTASASWISQWLDDVGLPQYKDAFHEACVDPRVLNVLTWEDLAFLKVTSLLHAVSIKRGIQVLTLEPLINIAELKGKVLREHNFDSSVLLRRSNSSPTFNDSANNNINNNSGSNGVAQEVERWTNHRVMEWLKTVDLSEYAPNLRGSGVHGALLVYEVRFNAEVLAALLSIPASKTLLRRHLNTHFKVNTSLYRDNY
;
A
#
# COMPACT_ATOMS: atom_id res chain seq x y z
N MET A 1 17.21 -7.74 -16.95
CA MET A 1 16.02 -8.60 -17.07
C MET A 1 15.82 -9.47 -15.84
N THR A 2 16.80 -10.28 -15.45
CA THR A 2 16.71 -11.13 -14.23
C THR A 2 16.37 -10.37 -12.96
N ALA A 3 17.08 -9.26 -12.67
CA ALA A 3 16.77 -8.42 -11.51
C ALA A 3 15.37 -7.79 -11.54
N LEU A 4 14.76 -7.67 -12.72
CA LEU A 4 13.39 -7.14 -12.88
C LEU A 4 12.31 -8.25 -12.83
N GLY A 5 12.70 -9.53 -12.73
CA GLY A 5 11.77 -10.65 -12.83
C GLY A 5 11.27 -10.89 -14.26
N LEU A 6 11.95 -10.30 -15.24
CA LEU A 6 11.59 -10.31 -16.66
C LEU A 6 12.52 -11.24 -17.44
N SER A 7 13.01 -12.31 -16.80
CA SER A 7 13.99 -13.25 -17.36
C SER A 7 13.53 -13.87 -18.67
N GLN A 8 12.23 -14.09 -18.84
CA GLN A 8 11.60 -14.63 -20.05
C GLN A 8 11.86 -13.79 -21.30
N TYR A 9 12.19 -12.49 -21.15
CA TYR A 9 12.50 -11.60 -22.27
C TYR A 9 14.01 -11.46 -22.53
N THR A 10 14.87 -12.15 -21.75
CA THR A 10 16.34 -11.97 -21.82
C THR A 10 16.91 -12.35 -23.18
N THR A 11 16.46 -13.47 -23.76
CA THR A 11 16.93 -13.93 -25.07
C THR A 11 16.56 -12.95 -26.17
N ALA A 12 15.28 -12.55 -26.22
CA ALA A 12 14.80 -11.57 -27.20
C ALA A 12 15.52 -10.22 -27.07
N LEU A 13 15.75 -9.75 -25.84
CA LEU A 13 16.52 -8.53 -25.59
C LEU A 13 17.96 -8.65 -26.09
N ARG A 14 18.63 -9.77 -25.83
CA ARG A 14 20.00 -9.99 -26.26
C ARG A 14 20.11 -10.00 -27.78
N CYS A 15 19.16 -10.65 -28.48
CA CYS A 15 19.11 -10.63 -29.94
C CYS A 15 18.92 -9.21 -30.48
N TRP A 16 18.01 -8.43 -29.89
CA TRP A 16 17.74 -7.07 -30.34
C TRP A 16 18.91 -6.10 -30.11
N LEU A 17 19.57 -6.20 -28.95
CA LEU A 17 20.77 -5.42 -28.62
C LEU A 17 22.06 -5.93 -29.30
N GLY A 18 21.99 -7.02 -30.05
CA GLY A 18 23.11 -7.50 -30.86
C GLY A 18 23.45 -6.56 -32.04
N ASP A 19 22.49 -5.72 -32.44
CA ASP A 19 22.69 -4.64 -33.39
C ASP A 19 23.19 -3.37 -32.67
N PRO A 20 24.38 -2.84 -33.00
CA PRO A 20 24.96 -1.66 -32.36
C PRO A 20 24.11 -0.38 -32.45
N SER A 21 23.16 -0.31 -33.38
CA SER A 21 22.25 0.83 -33.52
C SER A 21 21.14 0.84 -32.48
N ASN A 22 20.91 -0.28 -31.78
CA ASN A 22 19.85 -0.44 -30.81
C ASN A 22 20.34 -0.14 -29.39
N HIS A 23 19.69 0.82 -28.73
CA HIS A 23 19.98 1.17 -27.34
C HIS A 23 18.70 1.26 -26.52
N LEU A 24 18.69 0.61 -25.34
CA LEU A 24 17.56 0.65 -24.40
C LEU A 24 17.17 2.08 -23.98
N SER A 25 18.16 2.98 -23.87
CA SER A 25 17.94 4.38 -23.51
C SER A 25 17.12 5.19 -24.52
N ARG A 26 17.08 4.74 -25.78
CA ARG A 26 16.36 5.38 -26.90
C ARG A 26 15.17 4.54 -27.38
N ALA A 27 14.88 3.46 -26.68
CA ALA A 27 13.84 2.51 -27.07
C ALA A 27 12.45 3.12 -26.89
N THR A 28 11.66 3.17 -27.97
CA THR A 28 10.24 3.53 -27.87
C THR A 28 9.42 2.35 -27.36
N SER A 29 8.24 2.64 -26.79
CA SER A 29 7.27 1.63 -26.34
C SER A 29 6.96 0.59 -27.44
N SER A 30 6.71 1.06 -28.67
CA SER A 30 6.39 0.19 -29.80
C SER A 30 7.55 -0.72 -30.21
N GLN A 31 8.80 -0.22 -30.15
CA GLN A 31 9.98 -1.05 -30.42
C GLN A 31 10.16 -2.13 -29.36
N LEU A 32 10.00 -1.78 -28.07
CA LEU A 32 10.06 -2.77 -26.99
C LEU A 32 9.02 -3.87 -27.18
N ASP A 33 7.80 -3.51 -27.60
CA ASP A 33 6.71 -4.48 -27.82
C ASP A 33 7.02 -5.45 -28.94
N LYS A 34 7.43 -4.91 -30.10
CA LYS A 34 7.68 -5.69 -31.30
C LYS A 34 8.90 -6.59 -31.14
N GLN A 35 9.97 -6.07 -30.54
CA GLN A 35 11.26 -6.76 -30.49
C GLN A 35 11.35 -7.75 -29.33
N LEU A 36 10.71 -7.44 -28.19
CA LEU A 36 10.72 -8.33 -27.03
C LEU A 36 9.52 -9.28 -26.98
N GLY A 37 8.50 -9.07 -27.83
CA GLY A 37 7.29 -9.89 -27.85
C GLY A 37 6.50 -9.80 -26.54
N VAL A 38 6.52 -8.64 -25.88
CA VAL A 38 5.90 -8.46 -24.56
C VAL A 38 4.38 -8.43 -24.69
N ARG A 39 3.75 -9.56 -24.35
CA ARG A 39 2.29 -9.73 -24.37
C ARG A 39 1.59 -9.08 -23.17
N HIS A 40 2.19 -9.14 -21.99
CA HIS A 40 1.56 -8.61 -20.77
C HIS A 40 1.82 -7.09 -20.63
N PRO A 41 0.78 -6.24 -20.55
CA PRO A 41 0.94 -4.78 -20.48
C PRO A 41 1.80 -4.30 -19.29
N LEU A 42 1.69 -4.96 -18.14
CA LEU A 42 2.49 -4.59 -16.96
C LEU A 42 3.98 -4.96 -17.06
N HIS A 43 4.35 -5.97 -17.84
CA HIS A 43 5.78 -6.26 -18.06
C HIS A 43 6.44 -5.15 -18.88
N ARG A 44 5.69 -4.61 -19.86
CA ARG A 44 6.09 -3.46 -20.67
C ARG A 44 6.23 -2.21 -19.81
N LYS A 45 5.22 -1.92 -18.99
CA LYS A 45 5.23 -0.79 -18.05
C LYS A 45 6.41 -0.88 -17.08
N LYS A 46 6.66 -2.07 -16.49
CA LYS A 46 7.82 -2.31 -15.62
C LYS A 46 9.15 -2.00 -16.32
N LEU A 47 9.32 -2.49 -17.55
CA LEU A 47 10.53 -2.26 -18.33
C LEU A 47 10.74 -0.77 -18.63
N GLN A 48 9.69 -0.07 -19.03
CA GLN A 48 9.72 1.38 -19.28
C GLN A 48 10.09 2.17 -18.03
N LEU A 49 9.49 1.86 -16.88
CA LEU A 49 9.82 2.49 -15.60
C LEU A 49 11.27 2.21 -15.19
N ALA A 50 11.76 0.99 -15.41
CA ALA A 50 13.15 0.63 -15.12
C ALA A 50 14.14 1.39 -16.00
N ILE A 51 13.82 1.61 -17.28
CA ILE A 51 14.63 2.44 -18.19
C ILE A 51 14.56 3.91 -17.74
N ALA A 52 13.36 4.46 -17.53
CA ALA A 52 13.17 5.85 -17.14
C ALA A 52 13.86 6.20 -15.82
N SER A 53 13.84 5.29 -14.84
CA SER A 53 14.55 5.43 -13.56
C SER A 53 16.08 5.46 -13.76
N ARG A 54 16.63 4.62 -14.65
CA ARG A 54 18.07 4.64 -14.99
C ARG A 54 18.48 5.88 -15.76
N MET A 55 17.58 6.46 -16.53
CA MET A 55 17.80 7.70 -17.30
C MET A 55 17.60 8.97 -16.46
N GLY A 56 17.23 8.85 -15.18
CA GLY A 56 16.90 9.98 -14.30
C GLY A 56 15.60 10.70 -14.66
N SER A 57 14.83 10.19 -15.63
CA SER A 57 13.56 10.77 -16.09
C SER A 57 12.35 10.37 -15.24
N TYR A 58 12.52 9.40 -14.34
CA TYR A 58 11.54 9.02 -13.33
C TYR A 58 12.17 9.23 -11.96
N PRO A 59 11.47 9.89 -11.01
CA PRO A 59 12.01 10.13 -9.67
C PRO A 59 12.55 8.83 -9.12
N SER A 60 13.83 8.83 -8.81
CA SER A 60 14.44 7.68 -8.20
C SER A 60 13.79 7.53 -6.83
N LEU A 61 12.97 6.49 -6.66
CA LEU A 61 12.65 5.96 -5.34
C LEU A 61 13.95 5.53 -4.60
N ALA A 62 15.11 5.56 -5.29
CA ALA A 62 16.39 5.07 -4.82
C ALA A 62 17.25 6.06 -4.01
N ALA A 63 16.87 7.33 -3.84
CA ALA A 63 17.80 8.25 -3.13
C ALA A 63 17.78 8.11 -1.59
N THR A 64 16.72 7.53 -0.99
CA THR A 64 16.55 7.51 0.48
C THR A 64 15.76 6.32 1.04
N SER A 65 15.30 5.36 0.22
CA SER A 65 14.43 4.27 0.70
C SER A 65 15.18 2.99 1.09
N PRO A 66 14.70 2.26 2.11
CA PRO A 66 14.93 0.81 2.24
C PRO A 66 14.56 0.00 0.97
N SER A 67 13.77 0.55 0.02
CA SER A 67 13.47 -0.08 -1.27
C SER A 67 14.71 -0.37 -2.15
N GLU A 68 15.87 0.26 -1.92
CA GLU A 68 17.13 -0.17 -2.56
C GLU A 68 17.64 -1.52 -2.02
N ARG A 69 17.28 -1.91 -0.79
CA ARG A 69 17.53 -3.29 -0.30
C ARG A 69 16.61 -4.32 -0.97
N ILE A 70 15.56 -3.86 -1.65
CA ILE A 70 14.68 -4.68 -2.47
C ILE A 70 15.26 -4.78 -3.90
N GLU A 71 16.59 -4.84 -4.02
CA GLU A 71 17.27 -5.13 -5.27
C GLU A 71 17.18 -6.62 -5.57
N GLY A 72 16.19 -6.96 -6.40
CA GLY A 72 15.97 -8.32 -6.86
C GLY A 72 14.51 -8.62 -7.06
N SER A 73 14.21 -9.41 -8.10
CA SER A 73 12.85 -9.79 -8.44
C SER A 73 12.14 -10.51 -7.29
N THR A 74 12.88 -11.31 -6.53
CA THR A 74 12.39 -12.09 -5.39
C THR A 74 12.05 -11.20 -4.20
N ALA A 75 12.94 -10.27 -3.83
CA ALA A 75 12.69 -9.31 -2.76
C ALA A 75 11.48 -8.42 -3.08
N SER A 76 11.38 -7.94 -4.33
CA SER A 76 10.25 -7.13 -4.79
C SER A 76 8.93 -7.89 -4.73
N ALA A 77 8.93 -9.13 -5.21
CA ALA A 77 7.74 -9.98 -5.18
C ALA A 77 7.29 -10.33 -3.75
N SER A 78 8.24 -10.60 -2.86
CA SER A 78 7.96 -10.86 -1.44
C SER A 78 7.38 -9.63 -0.74
N TRP A 79 7.96 -8.45 -0.99
CA TRP A 79 7.44 -7.18 -0.45
C TRP A 79 6.02 -6.90 -0.93
N ILE A 80 5.74 -7.04 -2.23
CA ILE A 80 4.39 -6.83 -2.79
C ILE A 80 3.40 -7.83 -2.19
N SER A 81 3.81 -9.09 -2.02
CA SER A 81 2.97 -10.12 -1.39
C SER A 81 2.62 -9.77 0.06
N GLN A 82 3.61 -9.31 0.83
CA GLN A 82 3.39 -8.87 2.21
C GLN A 82 2.52 -7.60 2.27
N TRP A 83 2.74 -6.65 1.38
CA TRP A 83 1.92 -5.45 1.30
C TRP A 83 0.46 -5.79 0.98
N LEU A 84 0.21 -6.75 0.08
CA LEU A 84 -1.14 -7.25 -0.20
C LEU A 84 -1.79 -7.89 1.03
N ASP A 85 -1.04 -8.59 1.88
CA ASP A 85 -1.57 -9.05 3.18
C ASP A 85 -1.90 -7.87 4.10
N ASP A 86 -1.01 -6.89 4.17
CA ASP A 86 -1.14 -5.73 5.04
C ASP A 86 -2.37 -4.88 4.68
N VAL A 87 -2.71 -4.74 3.39
CA VAL A 87 -3.94 -4.05 2.96
C VAL A 87 -5.19 -4.94 2.96
N GLY A 88 -5.04 -6.24 3.24
CA GLY A 88 -6.15 -7.20 3.33
C GLY A 88 -6.65 -7.73 1.98
N LEU A 89 -5.77 -7.84 0.99
CA LEU A 89 -6.04 -8.33 -0.37
C LEU A 89 -5.14 -9.51 -0.81
N PRO A 90 -4.96 -10.57 0.02
CA PRO A 90 -4.09 -11.70 -0.31
C PRO A 90 -4.52 -12.45 -1.58
N GLN A 91 -5.80 -12.41 -1.96
CA GLN A 91 -6.32 -13.09 -3.14
C GLN A 91 -5.74 -12.61 -4.48
N TYR A 92 -5.08 -11.45 -4.50
CA TYR A 92 -4.46 -10.90 -5.72
C TYR A 92 -2.97 -11.22 -5.86
N LYS A 93 -2.37 -11.92 -4.88
CA LYS A 93 -0.93 -12.22 -4.87
C LYS A 93 -0.44 -12.87 -6.16
N ASP A 94 -1.14 -13.91 -6.62
CA ASP A 94 -0.74 -14.65 -7.82
C ASP A 94 -0.77 -13.76 -9.06
N ALA A 95 -1.82 -12.94 -9.22
CA ALA A 95 -1.94 -12.03 -10.36
C ALA A 95 -0.86 -10.94 -10.35
N PHE A 96 -0.53 -10.38 -9.17
CA PHE A 96 0.55 -9.40 -9.02
C PHE A 96 1.93 -10.02 -9.25
N HIS A 97 2.14 -11.26 -8.79
CA HIS A 97 3.38 -12.00 -9.01
C HIS A 97 3.57 -12.35 -10.48
N GLU A 98 2.54 -12.89 -11.15
CA GLU A 98 2.56 -13.23 -12.57
C GLU A 98 2.83 -12.00 -13.44
N ALA A 99 2.18 -10.87 -13.12
CA ALA A 99 2.39 -9.59 -13.78
C ALA A 99 3.73 -8.90 -13.39
N CYS A 100 4.53 -9.54 -12.55
CA CYS A 100 5.81 -9.04 -12.06
C CYS A 100 5.73 -7.65 -11.44
N VAL A 101 4.65 -7.30 -10.73
CA VAL A 101 4.49 -5.98 -10.11
C VAL A 101 5.62 -5.76 -9.10
N ASP A 102 6.23 -4.56 -9.13
CA ASP A 102 7.20 -4.09 -8.13
C ASP A 102 6.69 -2.76 -7.52
N PRO A 103 7.33 -2.20 -6.48
CA PRO A 103 6.88 -0.94 -5.88
C PRO A 103 6.78 0.24 -6.87
N ARG A 104 7.62 0.29 -7.92
CA ARG A 104 7.55 1.33 -8.95
C ARG A 104 6.29 1.18 -9.81
N VAL A 105 5.99 -0.04 -10.25
CA VAL A 105 4.77 -0.36 -11.00
C VAL A 105 3.54 -0.10 -10.15
N LEU A 106 3.57 -0.54 -8.88
CA LEU A 106 2.51 -0.33 -7.91
C LEU A 106 2.14 1.16 -7.80
N ASN A 107 3.13 2.05 -7.73
CA ASN A 107 2.94 3.50 -7.63
C ASN A 107 2.19 4.15 -8.80
N VAL A 108 2.18 3.50 -9.97
CA VAL A 108 1.64 4.07 -11.21
C VAL A 108 0.54 3.21 -11.83
N LEU A 109 -0.05 2.30 -11.05
CA LEU A 109 -1.19 1.51 -11.51
C LEU A 109 -2.37 2.43 -11.87
N THR A 110 -2.92 2.21 -13.05
CA THR A 110 -4.18 2.81 -13.49
C THR A 110 -5.34 1.86 -13.23
N TRP A 111 -6.56 2.35 -13.39
CA TRP A 111 -7.75 1.48 -13.36
C TRP A 111 -7.69 0.36 -14.42
N GLU A 112 -7.18 0.63 -15.61
CA GLU A 112 -7.04 -0.38 -16.68
C GLU A 112 -6.05 -1.48 -16.28
N ASP A 113 -4.96 -1.12 -15.60
CA ASP A 113 -4.00 -2.10 -15.08
C ASP A 113 -4.62 -3.05 -14.05
N LEU A 114 -5.50 -2.51 -13.20
CA LEU A 114 -6.20 -3.29 -12.17
C LEU A 114 -7.08 -4.40 -12.79
N ALA A 115 -7.64 -4.17 -13.98
CA ALA A 115 -8.38 -5.20 -14.71
C ALA A 115 -7.48 -6.38 -15.11
N PHE A 116 -6.25 -6.13 -15.56
CA PHE A 116 -5.26 -7.18 -15.85
C PHE A 116 -4.82 -7.93 -14.59
N LEU A 117 -4.87 -7.27 -13.43
CA LEU A 117 -4.58 -7.85 -12.12
C LEU A 117 -5.80 -8.55 -11.49
N LYS A 118 -6.89 -8.72 -12.26
CA LYS A 118 -8.16 -9.35 -11.82
C LYS A 118 -8.85 -8.60 -10.68
N VAL A 119 -8.51 -7.32 -10.45
CA VAL A 119 -9.16 -6.46 -9.47
C VAL A 119 -10.37 -5.78 -10.11
N THR A 120 -11.52 -6.46 -10.06
CA THR A 120 -12.79 -5.97 -10.65
C THR A 120 -13.68 -5.24 -9.65
N SER A 121 -13.46 -5.44 -8.35
CA SER A 121 -14.20 -4.77 -7.27
C SER A 121 -13.75 -3.32 -7.15
N LEU A 122 -14.71 -2.39 -7.24
CA LEU A 122 -14.46 -0.97 -7.00
C LEU A 122 -13.91 -0.72 -5.58
N LEU A 123 -14.41 -1.45 -4.58
CA LEU A 123 -13.91 -1.36 -3.21
C LEU A 123 -12.43 -1.75 -3.12
N HIS A 124 -12.03 -2.83 -3.81
CA HIS A 124 -10.63 -3.27 -3.80
C HIS A 124 -9.72 -2.31 -4.58
N ALA A 125 -10.20 -1.74 -5.69
CA ALA A 125 -9.47 -0.72 -6.43
C ALA A 125 -9.23 0.53 -5.57
N VAL A 126 -10.24 0.98 -4.83
CA VAL A 126 -10.13 2.11 -3.89
C VAL A 126 -9.22 1.76 -2.71
N SER A 127 -9.32 0.54 -2.17
CA SER A 127 -8.43 0.02 -1.13
C SER A 127 -6.96 0.10 -1.57
N ILE A 128 -6.61 -0.44 -2.74
CA ILE A 128 -5.25 -0.35 -3.31
C ILE A 128 -4.79 1.11 -3.43
N LYS A 129 -5.64 1.99 -3.96
CA LYS A 129 -5.33 3.42 -4.09
C LYS A 129 -5.00 4.07 -2.74
N ARG A 130 -5.80 3.82 -1.70
CA ARG A 130 -5.55 4.39 -0.36
C ARG A 130 -4.35 3.76 0.34
N GLY A 131 -4.11 2.47 0.14
CA GLY A 131 -2.90 1.79 0.63
C GLY A 131 -1.62 2.36 0.04
N ILE A 132 -1.59 2.65 -1.27
CA ILE A 132 -0.46 3.34 -1.93
C ILE A 132 -0.30 4.76 -1.40
N GLN A 133 -1.42 5.46 -1.16
CA GLN A 133 -1.39 6.81 -0.61
C GLN A 133 -0.65 6.87 0.74
N VAL A 134 -0.86 5.93 1.65
CA VAL A 134 -0.13 5.90 2.95
C VAL A 134 1.36 5.68 2.80
N LEU A 135 1.79 4.87 1.83
CA LEU A 135 3.22 4.64 1.56
C LEU A 135 3.92 5.84 0.92
N THR A 136 3.16 6.85 0.52
CA THR A 136 3.65 8.02 -0.23
C THR A 136 3.37 9.35 0.46
N LEU A 137 2.68 9.35 1.61
CA LEU A 137 2.40 10.55 2.42
C LEU A 137 3.33 10.62 3.63
N GLU A 138 3.76 11.82 4.03
CA GLU A 138 4.26 12.09 5.40
C GLU A 138 3.10 12.19 6.41
N PRO A 139 3.34 12.01 7.72
CA PRO A 139 2.39 12.38 8.76
C PRO A 139 2.05 13.87 8.65
N LEU A 140 0.79 14.14 8.31
CA LEU A 140 0.26 15.48 8.04
C LEU A 140 0.24 16.33 9.32
N ILE A 141 1.24 17.18 9.51
CA ILE A 141 1.12 18.39 10.32
C ILE A 141 0.75 19.52 9.35
N ASN A 142 -0.44 20.12 9.54
CA ASN A 142 -1.06 21.25 8.81
C ASN A 142 -1.85 20.94 7.52
N ILE A 143 -3.18 20.98 7.66
CA ILE A 143 -4.17 20.67 6.62
C ILE A 143 -4.55 21.90 5.75
N ALA A 144 -3.98 23.08 5.99
CA ALA A 144 -4.37 24.29 5.27
C ALA A 144 -3.61 24.54 3.95
N GLU A 145 -2.45 23.92 3.72
CA GLU A 145 -1.51 24.39 2.68
C GLU A 145 -1.21 23.40 1.54
N LEU A 146 -1.91 22.27 1.45
CA LEU A 146 -1.54 21.16 0.55
C LEU A 146 -2.43 20.94 -0.68
N LYS A 147 -3.04 22.00 -1.23
CA LYS A 147 -3.43 21.99 -2.65
C LYS A 147 -2.18 22.24 -3.51
N GLY A 148 -1.29 21.25 -3.64
CA GLY A 148 -0.29 21.30 -4.73
C GLY A 148 1.11 20.70 -4.49
N LYS A 149 1.45 20.15 -3.32
CA LYS A 149 2.77 19.54 -3.10
C LYS A 149 2.65 18.14 -2.50
N VAL A 150 2.44 17.15 -3.37
CA VAL A 150 2.66 15.74 -3.01
C VAL A 150 4.18 15.49 -3.01
N LEU A 151 4.86 15.94 -1.95
CA LEU A 151 6.22 15.52 -1.66
C LEU A 151 6.13 14.15 -0.97
N ARG A 152 6.66 13.14 -1.66
CA ARG A 152 6.53 11.71 -1.36
C ARG A 152 7.74 11.26 -0.56
N GLU A 153 7.67 11.27 0.76
CA GLU A 153 8.86 11.08 1.61
C GLU A 153 8.93 9.71 2.31
N HIS A 154 7.82 8.95 2.41
CA HIS A 154 7.86 7.56 2.94
C HIS A 154 8.40 6.50 1.96
N ASN A 155 8.58 6.86 0.68
CA ASN A 155 9.34 6.09 -0.31
C ASN A 155 9.09 4.55 -0.34
N PHE A 156 7.84 4.10 -0.15
CA PHE A 156 7.47 2.68 -0.07
C PHE A 156 8.09 1.89 1.11
N ASP A 157 8.48 2.56 2.19
CA ASP A 157 8.87 1.87 3.42
C ASP A 157 7.65 1.22 4.09
N SER A 158 7.61 -0.11 4.12
CA SER A 158 6.54 -0.86 4.80
C SER A 158 6.65 -0.83 6.33
N SER A 159 7.77 -0.37 6.90
CA SER A 159 7.96 -0.28 8.35
C SER A 159 6.98 0.70 9.00
N VAL A 160 6.47 1.66 8.22
CA VAL A 160 5.45 2.62 8.64
C VAL A 160 4.09 1.96 8.91
N LEU A 161 3.85 0.73 8.40
CA LEU A 161 2.59 0.03 8.61
C LEU A 161 2.54 -0.66 9.97
N LEU A 162 1.51 -0.34 10.76
CA LEU A 162 1.31 -0.87 12.09
C LEU A 162 0.67 -2.25 12.02
N ARG A 163 1.48 -3.29 12.21
CA ARG A 163 1.05 -4.70 12.17
C ARG A 163 0.58 -5.27 13.52
N ARG A 164 0.97 -4.65 14.65
CA ARG A 164 0.67 -5.10 16.02
C ARG A 164 0.19 -3.91 16.87
N SER A 165 -0.62 -4.15 17.91
CA SER A 165 -0.79 -3.17 18.99
C SER A 165 0.54 -2.90 19.67
N ASN A 166 0.92 -1.63 19.81
CA ASN A 166 1.96 -1.23 20.76
C ASN A 166 1.43 -1.46 22.19
N SER A 167 1.62 -2.67 22.70
CA SER A 167 1.54 -2.95 24.13
C SER A 167 2.38 -4.18 24.46
N SER A 168 3.67 -3.94 24.69
CA SER A 168 4.36 -4.56 25.82
C SER A 168 5.25 -3.49 26.46
N PRO A 169 4.99 -3.06 27.70
CA PRO A 169 6.02 -2.36 28.46
C PRO A 169 7.12 -3.39 28.71
N THR A 170 8.30 -3.17 28.14
CA THR A 170 9.50 -3.85 28.68
C THR A 170 9.65 -3.33 30.10
N PHE A 171 9.28 -4.15 31.08
CA PHE A 171 9.73 -4.00 32.46
C PHE A 171 11.25 -4.17 32.45
N ASN A 172 11.96 -3.06 32.22
CA ASN A 172 13.36 -2.95 32.59
C ASN A 172 13.39 -2.23 33.93
N ASP A 173 13.48 -3.03 34.99
CA ASP A 173 14.01 -2.57 36.27
C ASP A 173 15.43 -2.07 36.05
N SER A 174 15.63 -0.75 36.16
CA SER A 174 16.69 -0.11 36.94
C SER A 174 16.99 1.30 36.42
N ALA A 175 16.66 2.28 37.26
CA ALA A 175 17.33 3.58 37.47
C ALA A 175 18.02 4.26 36.26
N ASN A 176 17.56 5.44 35.84
CA ASN A 176 17.86 6.72 36.52
C ASN A 176 17.46 7.95 35.66
N ASN A 177 16.71 8.86 36.29
CA ASN A 177 16.66 10.32 36.14
C ASN A 177 16.21 11.05 34.85
N ASN A 178 15.05 11.69 35.03
CA ASN A 178 14.72 13.10 34.77
C ASN A 178 14.99 13.68 33.37
N ILE A 179 13.91 13.94 32.61
CA ILE A 179 13.59 15.25 32.00
C ILE A 179 12.05 15.37 31.84
N ASN A 180 11.50 16.35 32.55
CA ASN A 180 10.27 17.14 32.30
C ASN A 180 8.95 16.45 31.90
N ASN A 181 8.10 16.31 32.92
CA ASN A 181 6.64 16.28 32.78
C ASN A 181 6.11 17.60 32.18
N ASN A 182 5.79 17.62 30.89
CA ASN A 182 4.72 18.47 30.36
C ASN A 182 4.20 17.97 29.00
N SER A 183 3.63 16.77 28.95
CA SER A 183 2.87 16.28 27.79
C SER A 183 1.49 15.86 28.26
N GLY A 184 0.57 16.82 28.35
CA GLY A 184 -0.83 16.56 28.63
C GLY A 184 -1.38 15.51 27.67
N SER A 185 -2.07 14.51 28.22
CA SER A 185 -3.30 13.82 27.77
C SER A 185 -3.74 13.84 26.29
N ASN A 186 -2.81 13.95 25.33
CA ASN A 186 -3.00 13.90 23.88
C ASN A 186 -2.19 12.75 23.25
N GLY A 187 -1.75 11.80 24.08
CA GLY A 187 -1.04 10.62 23.63
C GLY A 187 -1.96 9.69 22.86
N VAL A 188 -1.76 9.61 21.54
CA VAL A 188 -2.26 8.55 20.66
C VAL A 188 -3.74 8.69 20.23
N ALA A 189 -4.08 9.80 19.57
CA ALA A 189 -4.83 9.64 18.34
C ALA A 189 -4.02 8.69 17.44
N GLN A 190 -4.34 7.40 17.51
CA GLN A 190 -3.58 6.35 16.83
C GLN A 190 -3.43 6.75 15.36
N GLU A 191 -2.25 6.50 14.78
CA GLU A 191 -1.98 6.64 13.35
C GLU A 191 -2.83 5.59 12.61
N VAL A 192 -4.16 5.75 12.66
CA VAL A 192 -5.15 4.78 12.18
C VAL A 192 -4.92 4.58 10.69
N GLU A 193 -4.48 5.60 9.95
CA GLU A 193 -4.13 5.48 8.54
C GLU A 193 -3.06 4.41 8.28
N ARG A 194 -2.16 4.14 9.24
CA ARG A 194 -1.09 3.14 9.13
C ARG A 194 -1.50 1.73 9.53
N TRP A 195 -2.73 1.52 10.01
CA TRP A 195 -3.18 0.19 10.43
C TRP A 195 -3.27 -0.78 9.25
N THR A 196 -2.66 -1.95 9.41
CA THR A 196 -2.91 -3.07 8.48
C THR A 196 -4.31 -3.66 8.70
N ASN A 197 -4.78 -4.48 7.75
CA ASN A 197 -5.98 -5.28 7.89
C ASN A 197 -5.97 -6.11 9.18
N HIS A 198 -4.80 -6.68 9.53
CA HIS A 198 -4.62 -7.40 10.79
C HIS A 198 -4.87 -6.50 12.01
N ARG A 199 -4.31 -5.29 12.00
CA ARG A 199 -4.50 -4.34 13.10
C ARG A 199 -5.96 -3.88 13.23
N VAL A 200 -6.68 -3.70 12.12
CA VAL A 200 -8.13 -3.45 12.14
C VAL A 200 -8.88 -4.63 12.77
N MET A 201 -8.52 -5.87 12.43
CA MET A 201 -9.11 -7.06 13.05
C MET A 201 -8.79 -7.14 14.56
N GLU A 202 -7.60 -6.73 15.00
CA GLU A 202 -7.28 -6.61 16.43
C GLU A 202 -8.10 -5.53 17.12
N TRP A 203 -8.27 -4.36 16.50
CA TRP A 203 -9.11 -3.30 17.04
C TRP A 203 -10.55 -3.77 17.27
N LEU A 204 -11.13 -4.55 16.35
CA LEU A 204 -12.46 -5.12 16.55
C LEU A 204 -12.55 -5.99 17.81
N LYS A 205 -11.48 -6.68 18.19
CA LYS A 205 -11.43 -7.45 19.45
C LYS A 205 -11.44 -6.53 20.67
N THR A 206 -10.79 -5.37 20.60
CA THR A 206 -10.74 -4.39 21.71
C THR A 206 -12.06 -3.66 21.95
N VAL A 207 -12.99 -3.72 21.00
CA VAL A 207 -14.33 -3.11 21.08
C VAL A 207 -15.44 -4.17 21.11
N ASP A 208 -15.14 -5.38 21.57
CA ASP A 208 -16.10 -6.48 21.75
C ASP A 208 -16.82 -6.95 20.46
N LEU A 209 -16.14 -6.86 19.31
CA LEU A 209 -16.61 -7.32 18.00
C LEU A 209 -15.71 -8.42 17.41
N SER A 210 -15.02 -9.19 18.26
CA SER A 210 -14.06 -10.22 17.86
C SER A 210 -14.65 -11.29 16.94
N GLU A 211 -15.93 -11.64 17.13
CA GLU A 211 -16.63 -12.66 16.35
C GLU A 211 -16.81 -12.28 14.86
N TYR A 212 -16.81 -10.98 14.55
CA TYR A 212 -16.96 -10.47 13.18
C TYR A 212 -15.62 -10.24 12.48
N ALA A 213 -14.51 -10.12 13.24
CA ALA A 213 -13.20 -9.78 12.69
C ALA A 213 -12.72 -10.70 11.54
N PRO A 214 -12.91 -12.03 11.58
CA PRO A 214 -12.49 -12.90 10.48
C PRO A 214 -13.11 -12.57 9.12
N ASN A 215 -14.29 -11.92 9.09
CA ASN A 215 -14.98 -11.52 7.86
C ASN A 215 -14.24 -10.43 7.09
N LEU A 216 -13.24 -9.76 7.70
CA LEU A 216 -12.42 -8.77 7.02
C LEU A 216 -11.27 -9.37 6.18
N ARG A 217 -11.02 -10.67 6.25
CA ARG A 217 -10.01 -11.31 5.41
C ARG A 217 -10.38 -11.20 3.93
N GLY A 218 -9.47 -10.69 3.11
CA GLY A 218 -9.72 -10.50 1.69
C GLY A 218 -10.68 -9.35 1.34
N SER A 219 -11.13 -8.57 2.33
CA SER A 219 -12.06 -7.44 2.11
C SER A 219 -11.38 -6.17 1.58
N GLY A 220 -10.06 -6.07 1.72
CA GLY A 220 -9.30 -4.84 1.47
C GLY A 220 -9.45 -3.77 2.55
N VAL A 221 -10.08 -4.06 3.69
CA VAL A 221 -10.22 -3.09 4.79
C VAL A 221 -8.90 -2.94 5.54
N HIS A 222 -8.38 -1.72 5.59
CA HIS A 222 -7.20 -1.31 6.33
C HIS A 222 -7.32 0.17 6.72
N GLY A 223 -6.41 0.65 7.57
CA GLY A 223 -6.39 1.99 8.13
C GLY A 223 -6.62 3.13 7.16
N ALA A 224 -5.79 3.18 6.10
CA ALA A 224 -5.89 4.20 5.06
C ALA A 224 -7.28 4.28 4.41
N LEU A 225 -7.95 3.13 4.22
CA LEU A 225 -9.30 3.09 3.69
C LEU A 225 -10.31 3.66 4.69
N LEU A 226 -10.17 3.36 5.98
CA LEU A 226 -11.03 3.90 7.04
C LEU A 226 -10.91 5.43 7.11
N VAL A 227 -9.71 5.95 6.93
CA VAL A 227 -9.39 7.37 7.13
C VAL A 227 -9.62 8.20 5.87
N TYR A 228 -9.01 7.83 4.74
CA TYR A 228 -8.93 8.69 3.55
C TYR A 228 -10.06 8.51 2.54
N GLU A 229 -10.85 7.43 2.64
CA GLU A 229 -12.01 7.25 1.76
C GLU A 229 -13.30 7.72 2.41
N VAL A 230 -13.71 8.95 2.10
CA VAL A 230 -14.92 9.59 2.65
C VAL A 230 -16.18 8.74 2.45
N ARG A 231 -16.28 8.05 1.31
CA ARG A 231 -17.43 7.18 1.00
C ARG A 231 -17.44 5.87 1.80
N PHE A 232 -16.30 5.47 2.36
CA PHE A 232 -16.23 4.33 3.27
C PHE A 232 -16.76 4.81 4.63
N ASN A 233 -17.78 4.18 5.20
CA ASN A 233 -18.36 4.61 6.47
C ASN A 233 -18.72 3.41 7.35
N ALA A 234 -19.20 3.65 8.56
CA ALA A 234 -19.55 2.57 9.49
C ALA A 234 -20.58 1.59 8.93
N GLU A 235 -21.49 2.04 8.05
CA GLU A 235 -22.47 1.16 7.40
C GLU A 235 -21.81 0.22 6.39
N VAL A 236 -20.86 0.73 5.59
CA VAL A 236 -20.05 -0.10 4.68
C VAL A 236 -19.21 -1.10 5.48
N LEU A 237 -18.57 -0.66 6.57
CA LEU A 237 -17.80 -1.55 7.44
C LEU A 237 -18.69 -2.64 8.06
N ALA A 238 -19.88 -2.29 8.55
CA ALA A 238 -20.83 -3.26 9.10
C ALA A 238 -21.28 -4.30 8.06
N ALA A 239 -21.47 -3.87 6.80
CA ALA A 239 -21.80 -4.78 5.71
C ALA A 239 -20.65 -5.77 5.43
N LEU A 240 -19.40 -5.30 5.39
CA LEU A 240 -18.21 -6.15 5.21
C LEU A 240 -17.98 -7.10 6.39
N LEU A 241 -18.34 -6.68 7.60
CA LEU A 241 -18.35 -7.52 8.80
C LEU A 241 -19.49 -8.54 8.82
N SER A 242 -20.39 -8.52 7.83
CA SER A 242 -21.61 -9.35 7.77
C SER A 242 -22.52 -9.15 9.00
N ILE A 243 -22.55 -7.94 9.58
CA ILE A 243 -23.50 -7.59 10.63
C ILE A 243 -24.84 -7.24 9.96
N PRO A 244 -25.95 -7.92 10.23
CA PRO A 244 -27.24 -7.60 9.59
C PRO A 244 -27.76 -6.19 9.94
N ALA A 245 -28.56 -5.59 9.06
CA ALA A 245 -29.21 -4.29 9.31
C ALA A 245 -30.14 -4.30 10.53
N SER A 246 -30.72 -5.47 10.85
CA SER A 246 -31.58 -5.67 12.02
C SER A 246 -30.85 -5.59 13.36
N LYS A 247 -29.52 -5.82 13.41
CA LYS A 247 -28.72 -5.72 14.63
C LYS A 247 -28.34 -4.26 14.95
N THR A 248 -29.35 -3.42 15.17
CA THR A 248 -29.21 -1.96 15.31
C THR A 248 -28.31 -1.56 16.47
N LEU A 249 -28.35 -2.27 17.60
CA LEU A 249 -27.47 -2.00 18.75
C LEU A 249 -25.99 -2.23 18.42
N LEU A 250 -25.66 -3.33 17.74
CA LEU A 250 -24.28 -3.61 17.32
C LEU A 250 -23.78 -2.60 16.28
N ARG A 251 -24.64 -2.20 15.33
CA ARG A 251 -24.30 -1.18 14.34
C ARG A 251 -24.05 0.19 14.98
N ARG A 252 -24.87 0.57 15.98
CA ARG A 252 -24.66 1.79 16.76
C ARG A 252 -23.36 1.75 17.57
N HIS A 253 -23.06 0.59 18.18
CA HIS A 253 -21.81 0.35 18.89
C HIS A 253 -20.59 0.51 17.96
N LEU A 254 -20.59 -0.19 16.82
CA LEU A 254 -19.54 -0.08 15.81
C LEU A 254 -19.37 1.37 15.31
N ASN A 255 -20.46 2.07 15.00
CA ASN A 255 -20.42 3.44 14.51
C ASN A 255 -19.81 4.40 15.54
N THR A 256 -20.09 4.19 16.82
CA THR A 256 -19.51 5.01 17.91
C THR A 256 -17.99 4.87 17.92
N HIS A 257 -17.46 3.64 17.92
CA HIS A 257 -16.01 3.41 17.90
C HIS A 257 -15.35 3.79 16.56
N PHE A 258 -16.05 3.59 15.43
CA PHE A 258 -15.57 4.02 14.12
C PHE A 258 -15.33 5.53 14.08
N LYS A 259 -16.28 6.33 14.61
CA LYS A 259 -16.14 7.79 14.66
C LYS A 259 -14.98 8.21 15.55
N VAL A 260 -14.80 7.60 16.72
CA VAL A 260 -13.66 7.89 17.61
C VAL A 260 -12.32 7.74 16.90
N ASN A 261 -12.17 6.71 16.07
CA ASN A 261 -10.93 6.44 15.33
C ASN A 261 -10.74 7.29 14.06
N THR A 262 -11.79 7.92 13.54
CA THR A 262 -11.74 8.57 12.21
C THR A 262 -12.06 10.06 12.24
N SER A 263 -12.66 10.59 13.32
CA SER A 263 -13.13 11.99 13.40
C SER A 263 -12.02 13.00 13.15
N LEU A 264 -10.85 12.80 13.78
CA LEU A 264 -9.69 13.69 13.64
C LEU A 264 -9.24 13.91 12.20
N TYR A 265 -9.50 12.94 11.31
CA TYR A 265 -9.11 13.02 9.91
C TYR A 265 -10.25 13.43 8.98
N ARG A 266 -11.51 13.18 9.37
CA ARG A 266 -12.69 13.40 8.54
C ARG A 266 -13.33 14.75 8.72
N ASP A 267 -13.11 15.41 9.85
CA ASP A 267 -13.65 16.75 10.11
C ASP A 267 -12.91 17.86 9.33
N ASN A 268 -11.83 17.51 8.61
CA ASN A 268 -11.01 18.43 7.83
C ASN A 268 -11.26 18.37 6.29
N TYR A 269 -12.32 17.69 5.83
CA TYR A 269 -12.68 17.56 4.41
C TYR A 269 -14.14 17.87 4.13
#